data_AF-A0A8J5H7X7-F1
#
_entry.id   AF-A0A8J5H7X7-F1
#
_cell.length_a   1.000
_cell.length_b   1.000
_cell.length_c   1.000
_cell.angle_alpha   90.00
_cell.angle_beta   90.00
_cell.angle_gamma   90.00
#
_symmetry.space_group_name_H-M   'P 1'
#
loop_
_entity.id
_entity.type
_entity.pdbx_description
1 polymer ?
#
loop_
_entity_poly.entity_id
_entity_poly.type
_entity_poly.pdbx_seq_one_letter_code
_entity_poly.pdbx_strand_id
1 'polypeptide(L)' 'MASSSVNSPWTSKDNKMFEKALALYDRDTPDRWHKIARAMGGKTADEVKRHYELLVEDVMRIEAGQMPYANYFSNRKG' A
#
# COMPACT_ATOMS: atom_id res chain seq x y z
N MET A 1 -20.87 -15.16 14.21
CA MET A 1 -20.90 -13.69 14.08
C MET A 1 -19.91 -13.28 13.01
N ALA A 2 -20.36 -12.40 12.10
CA ALA A 2 -19.64 -11.62 11.07
C ALA A 2 -18.44 -12.22 10.33
N SER A 3 -18.75 -12.61 9.08
CA SER A 3 -17.96 -12.60 7.84
C SER A 3 -16.45 -12.32 7.95
N SER A 4 -15.68 -13.29 7.49
CA SER A 4 -14.27 -13.19 7.13
C SER A 4 -14.05 -12.04 6.13
N SER A 5 -13.81 -10.82 6.62
CA SER A 5 -13.18 -9.76 5.84
C SER A 5 -11.71 -10.13 5.66
N VAL A 6 -11.47 -11.15 4.82
CA VAL A 6 -10.15 -11.40 4.27
C VAL A 6 -9.83 -10.17 3.41
N ASN A 7 -9.09 -9.22 3.98
CA ASN A 7 -8.46 -8.15 3.20
C ASN A 7 -7.86 -8.82 1.96
N SER A 8 -8.31 -8.45 0.77
CA SER A 8 -7.72 -8.97 -0.45
C SER A 8 -6.21 -8.70 -0.39
N PRO A 9 -5.35 -9.72 -0.38
CA PRO A 9 -3.91 -9.53 -0.21
C PRO A 9 -3.38 -8.61 -1.30
N TRP A 10 -2.51 -7.67 -0.94
CA TRP A 10 -1.89 -6.77 -1.89
C TRP A 10 -0.94 -7.54 -2.81
N THR A 11 -1.32 -7.67 -4.08
CA THR A 11 -0.48 -8.33 -5.08
C THR A 11 0.59 -7.37 -5.62
N SER A 12 1.63 -7.89 -6.28
CA SER A 12 2.62 -7.04 -6.96
C SER A 12 2.00 -6.14 -8.03
N LYS A 13 0.91 -6.60 -8.67
CA LYS A 13 0.15 -5.81 -9.64
C LYS A 13 -0.57 -4.65 -8.95
N ASP A 14 -1.21 -4.91 -7.81
CA ASP A 14 -1.87 -3.87 -7.01
C ASP A 14 -0.86 -2.84 -6.53
N ASN A 15 0.30 -3.28 -6.02
CA ASN A 15 1.36 -2.38 -5.54
C ASN A 15 1.87 -1.46 -6.66
N LYS A 16 2.11 -2.02 -7.85
CA LYS A 16 2.52 -1.23 -9.02
C LYS A 16 1.46 -0.22 -9.45
N MET A 17 0.18 -0.57 -9.34
CA MET A 17 -0.91 0.36 -9.65
C MET A 17 -1.03 1.46 -8.59
N PHE A 18 -0.85 1.11 -7.33
CA PHE A 18 -0.84 2.03 -6.20
C PHE A 18 0.31 3.04 -6.28
N GLU A 19 1.54 2.61 -6.58
CA GLU A 19 2.69 3.53 -6.78
C GLU A 19 2.43 4.54 -7.91
N LYS A 20 1.86 4.08 -9.03
CA LYS A 20 1.47 4.97 -10.14
C LYS A 20 0.40 5.98 -9.71
N ALA A 21 -0.58 5.52 -8.92
CA ALA A 21 -1.64 6.39 -8.42
C ALA A 21 -1.10 7.41 -7.40
N LEU A 22 -0.15 7.03 -6.54
CA LEU A 22 0.52 7.96 -5.62
C LEU A 22 1.31 9.05 -6.35
N ALA A 23 1.90 8.73 -7.51
CA ALA A 23 2.60 9.69 -8.35
C ALA A 23 1.65 10.68 -9.05
N LEU A 24 0.42 10.25 -9.37
CA LEU A 24 -0.60 11.09 -10.00
C LEU A 24 -1.36 11.95 -8.98
N TYR A 25 -1.62 11.41 -7.80
CA TYR A 25 -2.34 12.06 -6.72
C TYR A 25 -1.37 12.31 -5.56
N ASP A 26 -0.77 13.50 -5.54
CA ASP A 26 0.20 13.94 -4.54
C ASP A 26 -0.43 14.20 -3.15
N ARG A 27 0.36 14.75 -2.22
CA ARG A 27 -0.05 14.99 -0.84
C ARG A 27 -1.11 16.10 -0.70
N ASP A 28 -1.13 17.05 -1.62
CA ASP A 28 -2.03 18.21 -1.58
C ASP A 28 -3.36 17.94 -2.31
N THR A 29 -3.45 16.81 -3.00
CA THR A 29 -4.68 16.36 -3.67
C THR A 29 -5.83 16.18 -2.67
N PRO A 30 -6.94 16.94 -2.80
CA PRO A 30 -8.14 16.71 -1.99
C PRO A 30 -8.72 15.32 -2.25
N ASP A 31 -9.23 14.68 -1.20
CA ASP A 31 -9.78 13.31 -1.26
C ASP A 31 -8.83 12.28 -1.87
N ARG A 32 -7.52 12.47 -1.68
CA ARG A 32 -6.43 11.66 -2.25
C ARG A 32 -6.73 10.16 -2.23
N TRP A 33 -7.09 9.63 -1.07
CA TRP A 33 -7.32 8.19 -0.88
C TRP A 33 -8.51 7.66 -1.66
N HIS A 34 -9.60 8.44 -1.75
CA HIS A 34 -10.76 8.08 -2.57
C HIS A 34 -10.42 8.05 -4.06
N LYS A 35 -9.59 9.01 -4.52
CA LYS A 35 -9.14 9.05 -5.92
C LYS A 35 -8.23 7.88 -6.27
N ILE A 36 -7.29 7.54 -5.39
CA ILE A 36 -6.41 6.37 -5.58
C ILE A 36 -7.23 5.07 -5.56
N ALA A 37 -8.12 4.89 -4.58
CA ALA A 37 -9.00 3.72 -4.49
C ALA A 37 -9.83 3.53 -5.77
N ARG A 38 -10.40 4.62 -6.29
CA ARG A 38 -11.14 4.62 -7.56
C ARG A 38 -10.25 4.24 -8.75
N ALA A 39 -9.03 4.76 -8.82
CA ALA A 39 -8.09 4.41 -9.90
C ALA A 39 -7.67 2.93 -9.86
N MET A 40 -7.64 2.33 -8.66
CA MET A 40 -7.33 0.92 -8.48
C MET A 40 -8.51 -0.02 -8.76
N GLY A 41 -9.75 0.44 -8.57
CA GLY A 41 -10.98 -0.29 -8.89
C GLY A 41 -11.30 -1.49 -7.99
N GLY A 42 -10.40 -1.89 -7.08
CA GLY A 42 -10.56 -3.07 -6.22
C GLY A 42 -10.08 -2.91 -4.78
N LYS A 43 -9.79 -1.68 -4.35
CA LYS A 43 -9.43 -1.34 -2.96
C LYS A 43 -10.29 -0.17 -2.49
N THR A 44 -10.59 -0.14 -1.19
CA THR A 44 -11.25 0.97 -0.50
C THR A 44 -10.26 2.07 -0.15
N ALA A 45 -10.75 3.28 0.13
CA ALA A 45 -9.90 4.39 0.55
C ALA A 45 -9.13 4.07 1.85
N ASP A 46 -9.77 3.36 2.78
CA ASP A 46 -9.15 2.95 4.05
C ASP A 46 -8.06 1.88 3.86
N GLU A 47 -8.27 0.90 2.97
CA GLU A 47 -7.23 -0.08 2.62
C GLU A 47 -6.02 0.59 1.96
N VAL A 48 -6.26 1.56 1.07
CA VAL A 48 -5.20 2.34 0.42
C VAL A 48 -4.44 3.17 1.44
N LYS A 49 -5.14 3.88 2.34
CA LYS A 49 -4.52 4.69 3.38
C LYS A 49 -3.65 3.84 4.32
N ARG A 50 -4.18 2.70 4.78
CA ARG A 50 -3.43 1.77 5.64
C ARG A 50 -2.17 1.24 4.93
N HIS A 51 -2.28 0.90 3.65
CA HIS A 51 -1.13 0.42 2.87
C HIS A 51 -0.05 1.51 2.71
N TYR A 52 -0.47 2.77 2.53
CA TYR A 52 0.45 3.91 2.51
C TYR A 52 1.17 4.12 3.85
N GLU A 53 0.45 4.03 4.97
CA GLU A 53 1.03 4.19 6.31
C GLU A 53 2.12 3.15 6.57
N LEU A 54 1.87 1.88 6.21
CA LEU A 54 2.84 0.80 6.28
C LEU A 54 4.07 1.05 5.39
N LEU A 55 3.86 1.56 4.17
CA LEU A 55 4.96 1.92 3.28
C LEU A 55 5.85 3.02 3.88
N VAL A 56 5.26 4.05 4.48
CA VAL A 56 6.01 5.13 5.13
C VAL A 56 6.81 4.60 6.32
N GLU A 57 6.21 3.76 7.15
CA GLU A 57 6.90 3.12 8.28
C GLU A 57 8.08 2.27 7.82
N ASP A 58 7.92 1.47 6.76
CA ASP A 58 9.00 0.67 6.19
C ASP A 58 10.15 1.53 5.67
N VAL A 59 9.86 2.64 4.99
CA VAL A 59 10.89 3.59 4.54
C VAL A 59 11.63 4.19 5.73
N MET A 60 10.92 4.65 6.75
CA MET A 60 11.53 5.21 7.97
C MET A 60 12.43 4.20 8.67
N ARG A 61 12.04 2.92 8.72
CA ARG A 61 12.86 1.85 9.31
C ARG A 61 14.12 1.59 8.50
N ILE A 62 14.01 1.49 7.18
CA ILE A 62 15.16 1.32 6.28
C ILE A 62 16.15 2.48 6.45
N GLU A 63 15.66 3.72 6.49
CA GLU A 63 16.47 4.92 6.72
C GLU A 63 17.14 4.92 8.11
N ALA A 64 16.47 4.35 9.12
CA ALA A 64 17.02 4.14 10.46
C ALA A 64 17.96 2.92 10.58
N GLY A 65 18.25 2.21 9.49
CA GLY A 65 19.09 1.00 9.48
C GLY A 65 18.41 -0.24 10.07
N GLN A 66 17.08 -0.23 10.17
CA GLN A 66 16.26 -1.34 10.67
C GLN A 66 15.66 -2.14 9.51
N MET A 67 15.43 -3.44 9.74
CA MET A 67 14.76 -4.32 8.76
C MET A 67 13.31 -3.88 8.54
N PRO A 68 12.75 -3.84 7.32
CA PRO A 68 11.34 -3.51 7.09
C PRO A 68 10.37 -4.57 7.67
N TYR A 69 9.10 -4.23 7.84
CA TYR A 69 8.04 -5.13 8.31
C TYR A 69 7.59 -6.10 7.24
N ALA A 70 7.55 -5.65 5.99
CA ALA A 70 6.96 -6.43 4.94
C ALA A 70 7.89 -7.55 4.45
N ASN A 71 7.28 -8.73 4.27
CA ASN A 71 7.84 -9.95 3.68
C ASN A 71 8.23 -9.80 2.19
N TYR A 72 8.68 -8.62 1.74
CA TYR A 72 9.21 -8.39 0.40
C TYR A 72 10.46 -9.23 0.12
N PHE A 73 11.09 -9.82 1.15
CA PHE A 73 12.30 -10.65 1.01
C PHE A 73 12.04 -12.13 0.73
N SER A 74 10.80 -12.59 0.60
CA SER A 74 10.49 -14.01 0.35
C SER A 74 10.92 -14.54 -1.02
N ASN A 75 11.71 -13.80 -1.81
CA ASN A 75 12.23 -14.29 -3.10
C ASN A 75 13.74 -14.08 -3.32
N ARG A 76 14.55 -14.04 -2.25
CA ARG A 76 15.96 -14.44 -2.37
C ARG A 76 16.06 -15.96 -2.29
N LYS A 77 15.64 -16.66 -3.36
CA LYS A 77 16.19 -17.99 -3.61
C LYS A 77 17.57 -17.78 -4.24
N GLY A 78 18.59 -18.27 -3.54
CA GLY A 78 19.94 -18.40 -4.08
C GLY A 78 20.03 -19.46 -5.17
#